data_AF-A0A1V9XT58-F1
#
_entry.id   AF-A0A1V9XT58-F1
#
_cell.length_a   1.000
_cell.length_b   1.000
_cell.length_c   1.000
_cell.angle_alpha   90.00
_cell.angle_beta   90.00
_cell.angle_gamma   90.00
#
_symmetry.space_group_name_H-M   'P 1'
#
loop_
_entity.id
_entity.type
_entity.pdbx_description
1 polymer ?
#
loop_
_entity_poly.entity_id
_entity_poly.type
_entity_poly.pdbx_seq_one_letter_code
_entity_poly.pdbx_strand_id
1 'polypeptide(L)'
;MVTDGPNNVGEMYQRPGKLSDYFQSPYPNEEAARAANNGAYPPDLSYITLARHGGEDYVFSLLTSFCDPPAGVKLGEGQSYNPYFPGGAIGMAQMLFDESVEYEDGTPATASQLAKDVCCFLKWCAELEHDTRKRMFVKVMMILPVLTLVTWYIKRVKWSSLKTRKIVYNPKKYD
;
A
#
# COMPACT_ATOMS: atom_id res chain seq x y z
N MET A 1 25.07 -11.34 -1.75
CA MET A 1 25.19 -12.79 -2.00
C MET A 1 23.90 -13.45 -1.57
N VAL A 2 23.45 -14.49 -2.28
CA VAL A 2 22.24 -15.25 -1.96
C VAL A 2 22.63 -16.71 -1.74
N THR A 3 22.13 -17.30 -0.65
CA THR A 3 22.35 -18.71 -0.35
C THR A 3 21.57 -19.59 -1.33
N ASP A 4 22.24 -20.53 -1.97
CA ASP A 4 21.67 -21.52 -2.89
C ASP A 4 22.25 -22.92 -2.58
N GLY A 5 21.68 -23.97 -3.18
CA GLY A 5 22.15 -25.34 -3.02
C GLY A 5 21.04 -26.34 -2.63
N PRO A 6 21.42 -27.57 -2.29
CA PRO A 6 22.81 -28.05 -2.12
C PRO A 6 23.55 -28.33 -3.43
N ASN A 7 24.89 -28.29 -3.37
CA ASN A 7 25.76 -28.74 -4.46
C ASN A 7 25.89 -30.29 -4.50
N ASN A 8 26.71 -30.81 -5.40
CA ASN A 8 26.96 -32.25 -5.56
C ASN A 8 27.64 -32.94 -4.35
N VAL A 9 28.11 -32.17 -3.37
CA VAL A 9 28.71 -32.66 -2.11
C VAL A 9 27.74 -32.49 -0.92
N GLY A 10 26.55 -31.90 -1.15
CA GLY A 10 25.55 -31.69 -0.11
C GLY A 10 25.69 -30.37 0.65
N GLU A 11 26.56 -29.46 0.21
CA GLU A 11 26.81 -28.18 0.88
C GLU A 11 26.00 -27.04 0.25
N MET A 12 25.51 -26.12 1.07
CA MET A 12 24.94 -24.85 0.63
C MET A 12 26.05 -23.88 0.25
N TYR A 13 25.87 -23.09 -0.81
CA TYR A 13 26.87 -22.14 -1.29
C TYR A 13 26.26 -20.74 -1.49
N GLN A 14 27.13 -19.74 -1.59
CA GLN A 14 26.74 -18.36 -1.86
C GLN A 14 26.95 -18.04 -3.34
N ARG A 15 25.98 -17.38 -3.96
CA ARG A 15 26.08 -16.92 -5.34
C ARG A 15 25.70 -15.45 -5.51
N PRO A 16 26.13 -14.79 -6.60
CA PRO A 16 25.55 -13.50 -6.97
C PRO A 16 24.03 -13.61 -7.19
N GLY A 17 23.33 -12.51 -6.92
CA GLY A 17 21.89 -12.42 -7.12
C GLY A 17 21.51 -12.43 -8.59
N LYS A 18 20.32 -12.95 -8.90
CA LYS A 18 19.71 -12.94 -10.23
C LYS A 18 18.34 -12.26 -10.17
N LEU A 19 17.78 -11.90 -11.33
CA LEU A 19 16.50 -11.18 -11.43
C LEU A 19 15.30 -11.92 -10.80
N SER A 20 15.37 -13.25 -10.67
CA SER A 20 14.32 -14.06 -10.04
C SER A 20 14.46 -14.20 -8.52
N ASP A 21 15.52 -13.66 -7.92
CA ASP A 21 15.66 -13.64 -6.47
C ASP A 21 14.85 -12.50 -5.86
N TYR A 22 14.28 -12.76 -4.68
CA TYR A 22 13.67 -11.73 -3.86
C TYR A 22 14.71 -10.85 -3.17
N PHE A 23 14.26 -9.70 -2.66
CA PHE A 23 15.04 -8.92 -1.73
C PHE A 23 15.37 -9.75 -0.49
N GLN A 24 16.64 -9.70 -0.10
CA GLN A 24 17.14 -10.49 1.01
C GLN A 24 16.71 -9.86 2.33
N SER A 25 16.25 -10.69 3.25
CA SER A 25 15.91 -10.22 4.60
C SER A 25 17.17 -9.75 5.33
N PRO A 26 17.12 -8.62 6.05
CA PRO A 26 18.26 -8.13 6.83
C PRO A 26 18.57 -9.04 8.04
N TYR A 27 17.58 -9.80 8.51
CA TYR A 27 17.71 -10.71 9.65
C TYR A 27 17.21 -12.11 9.27
N PRO A 28 17.79 -13.18 9.83
CA PRO A 28 17.38 -14.55 9.54
C PRO A 28 16.00 -14.90 10.12
N ASN A 29 15.61 -14.27 11.23
CA ASN A 29 14.34 -14.48 11.92
C ASN A 29 13.94 -13.25 12.77
N GLU A 30 12.75 -13.30 13.36
CA GLU A 30 12.18 -12.23 14.17
C GLU A 30 12.98 -12.00 15.46
N GLU A 31 13.46 -13.05 16.11
CA GLU A 31 14.20 -12.98 17.37
C GLU A 31 15.53 -12.25 17.18
N ALA A 32 16.24 -12.52 16.09
CA ALA A 32 17.46 -11.79 15.72
C ALA A 32 17.17 -10.32 15.43
N ALA A 33 16.06 -10.02 14.75
CA ALA A 33 15.64 -8.64 14.48
C ALA A 33 15.32 -7.88 15.77
N ARG A 34 14.60 -8.50 16.71
CA ARG A 34 14.29 -7.91 18.03
C ARG A 34 15.53 -7.70 18.87
N ALA A 35 16.43 -8.69 18.91
CA ALA A 35 17.68 -8.59 19.64
C ALA A 35 18.55 -7.41 19.13
N ALA A 36 18.56 -7.17 17.81
CA ALA A 36 19.31 -6.08 17.21
C ALA A 36 18.66 -4.68 17.39
N ASN A 37 17.36 -4.60 17.72
CA ASN A 37 16.59 -3.36 17.76
C ASN A 37 15.93 -3.11 19.13
N ASN A 38 16.63 -3.41 20.22
CA ASN A 38 16.16 -3.16 21.60
C ASN A 38 14.77 -3.77 21.91
N GLY A 39 14.49 -4.96 21.37
CA GLY A 39 13.22 -5.69 21.53
C GLY A 39 12.13 -5.31 20.53
N ALA A 40 12.28 -4.20 19.80
CA ALA A 40 11.35 -3.80 18.74
C ALA A 40 11.56 -4.66 17.49
N TYR A 41 10.47 -5.02 16.80
CA TYR A 41 10.54 -5.75 15.53
C TYR A 41 10.24 -4.80 14.37
N PRO A 42 11.21 -4.52 13.48
CA PRO A 42 10.96 -3.77 12.26
C PRO A 42 9.94 -4.54 11.39
N PRO A 43 8.78 -3.95 11.05
CA PRO A 43 7.79 -4.64 10.23
C PRO A 43 8.28 -4.79 8.79
N ASP A 44 7.82 -5.85 8.12
CA ASP A 44 8.03 -5.99 6.67
C ASP A 44 7.35 -4.82 5.92
N LEU A 45 8.07 -4.26 4.96
CA LEU A 45 7.65 -3.04 4.26
C LEU A 45 6.86 -3.31 2.98
N SER A 46 6.75 -4.56 2.54
CA SER A 46 6.13 -4.91 1.25
C SER A 46 4.70 -4.38 1.11
N TYR A 47 3.93 -4.40 2.21
CA TYR A 47 2.53 -3.96 2.26
C TYR A 47 2.28 -2.80 3.24
N ILE A 48 3.32 -2.10 3.70
CA ILE A 48 3.18 -1.16 4.82
C ILE A 48 2.22 0.00 4.55
N THR A 49 2.15 0.47 3.30
CA THR A 49 1.23 1.53 2.85
C THR A 49 -0.22 1.07 2.78
N LEU A 50 -0.48 -0.24 2.72
CA LEU A 50 -1.84 -0.80 2.83
C LEU A 50 -2.16 -1.25 4.27
N ALA A 51 -1.14 -1.62 5.03
CA ALA A 51 -1.26 -2.15 6.39
C ALA A 51 -1.42 -1.05 7.46
N ARG A 52 -1.38 0.23 7.09
CA ARG A 52 -1.55 1.37 8.00
C ARG A 52 -2.58 2.35 7.46
N HIS A 53 -3.41 2.87 8.36
CA HIS A 53 -4.36 3.93 8.01
C HIS A 53 -3.62 5.18 7.55
N GLY A 54 -4.13 5.83 6.50
CA GLY A 54 -3.47 6.95 5.84
C GLY A 54 -2.41 6.54 4.81
N GLY A 55 -2.00 5.28 4.78
CA GLY A 55 -1.10 4.73 3.76
C GLY A 55 0.18 5.54 3.54
N GLU A 56 0.45 5.91 2.30
CA GLU A 56 1.62 6.72 1.94
C GLU A 56 1.70 8.06 2.68
N ASP A 57 0.57 8.71 2.99
CA ASP A 57 0.55 9.98 3.73
C ASP A 57 1.02 9.79 5.17
N TYR A 58 0.63 8.66 5.78
CA TYR A 58 1.08 8.29 7.12
C TYR A 58 2.59 8.01 7.14
N VAL A 59 3.10 7.24 6.18
CA VAL A 59 4.53 6.92 6.08
C VAL A 59 5.36 8.19 5.84
N PHE A 60 4.90 9.09 4.96
CA PHE A 60 5.58 10.34 4.69
C PHE A 60 5.66 11.23 5.94
N SER A 61 4.51 11.39 6.62
CA SER A 61 4.44 12.18 7.85
C SER A 61 5.34 11.58 8.92
N LEU A 62 5.29 10.26 9.12
CA LEU A 62 6.14 9.55 10.08
C LEU A 62 7.63 9.78 9.82
N LEU A 63 8.09 9.75 8.56
CA LEU A 63 9.50 9.89 8.23
C LEU A 63 10.02 11.34 8.37
N THR A 64 9.15 12.34 8.24
CA THR A 64 9.54 13.76 8.19
C THR A 64 9.28 14.53 9.48
N SER A 65 8.54 13.97 10.43
CA SER A 65 8.06 14.67 11.63
C SER A 65 8.80 14.33 12.92
N PHE A 66 10.01 13.77 12.85
CA PHE A 66 10.80 13.53 14.06
C PHE A 66 11.12 14.86 14.74
N CYS A 67 10.82 14.96 16.04
CA CYS A 67 11.02 16.17 16.81
C CYS A 67 11.24 15.86 18.29
N ASP A 68 11.67 16.88 19.05
CA ASP A 68 11.83 16.75 20.49
C ASP A 68 10.49 16.49 21.19
N PRO A 69 10.47 15.66 22.25
CA PRO A 69 9.25 15.38 22.98
C PRO A 69 8.70 16.66 23.64
N PRO A 70 7.38 16.88 23.61
CA PRO A 70 6.79 18.01 24.30
C PRO A 70 6.97 17.89 25.83
N ALA A 71 6.88 19.03 26.52
CA ALA A 71 7.08 19.08 27.96
C ALA A 71 6.17 18.07 28.70
N GLY A 72 6.78 17.24 29.53
CA GLY A 72 6.09 16.22 30.34
C GLY A 72 6.06 14.81 29.74
N VAL A 73 6.45 14.62 28.48
CA VAL A 73 6.58 13.28 27.87
C VAL A 73 7.94 12.69 28.21
N LYS A 74 7.94 11.52 28.85
CA LYS A 74 9.16 10.73 29.11
C LYS A 74 9.20 9.54 28.17
N LEU A 75 10.27 9.44 27.38
CA LEU A 75 10.51 8.32 26.48
C LEU A 75 11.26 7.20 27.20
N GLY A 76 11.03 5.96 26.79
CA GLY A 76 11.87 4.84 27.20
C GLY A 76 13.27 4.92 26.60
N GLU A 77 14.20 4.18 27.17
CA GLU A 77 15.56 4.09 26.64
C GLU A 77 15.55 3.55 25.20
N GLY A 78 16.23 4.25 24.28
CA GLY A 78 16.28 3.89 22.86
C GLY A 78 15.02 4.26 22.04
N GLN A 79 14.05 4.97 22.62
CA GLN A 79 12.87 5.46 21.90
C GLN A 79 13.06 6.92 21.45
N SER A 80 12.54 7.25 20.27
CA SER A 80 12.45 8.61 19.74
C SER A 80 11.00 9.10 19.79
N TYR A 81 10.80 10.42 19.81
CA TYR A 81 9.45 11.00 19.75
C TYR A 81 9.03 11.25 18.31
N ASN A 82 7.80 10.88 17.99
CA ASN A 82 7.15 11.19 16.72
C ASN A 82 5.64 11.39 16.93
N PRO A 83 5.07 12.57 16.62
CA PRO A 83 3.67 12.88 16.89
C PRO A 83 2.67 12.06 16.05
N TYR A 84 3.09 11.51 14.90
CA TYR A 84 2.22 10.69 14.04
C TYR A 84 2.24 9.22 14.43
N PHE A 85 3.26 8.77 15.17
CA PHE A 85 3.29 7.39 15.65
C PHE A 85 2.28 7.20 16.80
N PRO A 86 1.45 6.15 16.79
CA PRO A 86 0.51 5.89 17.88
C PRO A 86 1.22 5.78 19.24
N GLY A 87 0.88 6.67 20.17
CA GLY A 87 1.52 6.74 21.49
C GLY A 87 2.75 7.65 21.57
N GLY A 88 3.18 8.25 20.46
CA GLY A 88 4.24 9.27 20.43
C GLY A 88 5.67 8.74 20.55
N ALA A 89 5.89 7.58 21.16
CA ALA A 89 7.21 6.98 21.33
C ALA A 89 7.42 5.84 20.33
N ILE A 90 8.43 5.97 19.46
CA ILE A 90 8.79 4.97 18.44
C ILE A 90 10.19 4.40 18.70
N GLY A 91 10.38 3.10 18.50
CA GLY A 91 11.69 2.43 18.61
C GLY A 91 12.61 2.60 17.39
N MET A 92 12.30 3.54 16.49
CA MET A 92 13.04 3.84 15.28
C MET A 92 13.69 5.21 15.44
N ALA A 93 14.99 5.32 15.13
CA ALA A 93 15.66 6.61 15.05
C ALA A 93 15.25 7.37 13.78
N GLN A 94 15.48 8.68 13.75
CA GLN A 94 15.37 9.41 12.49
C GLN A 94 16.42 8.90 11.50
N MET A 95 15.98 8.38 10.36
CA MET A 95 16.86 7.79 9.34
C MET A 95 17.09 8.72 8.14
N LEU A 96 16.17 9.65 7.89
CA LEU A 96 16.27 10.57 6.76
C LEU A 96 16.79 11.93 7.22
N PHE A 97 17.91 12.32 6.62
CA PHE A 97 18.58 13.59 6.78
C PHE A 97 18.85 14.18 5.40
N ASP A 98 19.02 15.49 5.32
CA ASP A 98 19.41 16.14 4.07
C ASP A 98 20.76 15.61 3.60
N GLU A 99 20.88 15.40 2.29
CA GLU A 99 22.09 14.95 1.59
C GLU A 99 22.61 13.57 2.04
N SER A 100 21.76 12.71 2.60
CA SER A 100 22.16 11.36 3.04
C SER A 100 22.43 10.37 1.90
N VAL A 101 21.95 10.67 0.70
CA VAL A 101 22.10 9.84 -0.51
C VAL A 101 22.34 10.78 -1.71
N GLU A 102 23.13 10.34 -2.68
CA GLU A 102 23.29 11.02 -3.97
C GLU A 102 22.38 10.36 -5.02
N TYR A 103 21.49 11.15 -5.63
CA TYR A 103 20.66 10.67 -6.72
C TYR A 103 21.45 10.62 -8.03
N GLU A 104 21.28 9.53 -8.80
CA GLU A 104 21.93 9.35 -10.11
C GLU A 104 21.50 10.40 -11.16
N ASP A 105 20.30 10.97 -10.99
CA ASP A 105 19.73 11.98 -11.89
C ASP A 105 20.05 13.43 -11.48
N GLY A 106 20.78 13.63 -10.37
CA GLY A 106 21.14 14.95 -9.86
C GLY A 106 20.04 15.67 -9.07
N THR A 107 18.95 14.98 -8.71
CA THR A 107 17.91 15.56 -7.83
C THR A 107 18.50 15.93 -6.47
N PRO A 108 18.18 17.12 -5.89
CA PRO A 108 18.62 17.47 -4.54
C PRO A 108 18.03 16.56 -3.48
N ALA A 109 18.89 15.86 -2.72
CA ALA A 109 18.50 14.87 -1.74
C ALA A 109 18.09 15.47 -0.38
N THR A 110 17.06 16.31 -0.38
CA THR A 110 16.44 16.78 0.88
C THR A 110 15.68 15.64 1.57
N ALA A 111 15.56 15.69 2.90
CA ALA A 111 14.85 14.67 3.69
C ALA A 111 13.40 14.50 3.23
N SER A 112 12.72 15.59 2.86
CA SER A 112 11.37 15.54 2.29
C SER A 112 11.32 14.88 0.92
N GLN A 113 12.34 15.09 0.07
CA GLN A 113 12.42 14.46 -1.25
C GLN A 113 12.66 12.95 -1.12
N LEU A 114 13.60 12.56 -0.27
CA LEU A 114 13.85 11.17 0.09
C LEU A 114 12.59 10.48 0.63
N ALA A 115 11.89 11.12 1.56
CA ALA A 115 10.65 10.58 2.13
C ALA A 115 9.56 10.38 1.07
N LYS A 116 9.40 11.36 0.17
CA LYS A 116 8.42 11.29 -0.93
C LYS A 116 8.73 10.12 -1.87
N ASP A 117 9.98 9.95 -2.26
CA ASP A 117 10.38 8.93 -3.21
C ASP A 117 10.29 7.52 -2.60
N VAL A 118 10.70 7.36 -1.34
CA VAL A 118 10.52 6.11 -0.59
C VAL A 118 9.03 5.78 -0.45
N CYS A 119 8.17 6.75 -0.14
CA CYS A 119 6.73 6.50 -0.05
C CYS A 119 6.12 6.09 -1.40
N CYS A 120 6.55 6.72 -2.49
CA CYS A 120 6.14 6.35 -3.84
C CYS A 120 6.56 4.91 -4.18
N PHE A 121 7.81 4.55 -3.85
CA PHE A 121 8.32 3.19 -4.03
C PHE A 121 7.55 2.16 -3.21
N LEU A 122 7.31 2.43 -1.92
CA LEU A 122 6.54 1.56 -1.04
C LEU A 122 5.07 1.43 -1.46
N LYS A 123 4.49 2.48 -2.05
CA LYS A 123 3.15 2.41 -2.63
C LYS A 123 3.12 1.47 -3.83
N TRP A 124 4.13 1.55 -4.70
CA TRP A 124 4.29 0.63 -5.83
C TRP A 124 4.49 -0.82 -5.36
N CYS A 125 5.35 -1.05 -4.35
CA CYS A 125 5.54 -2.39 -3.77
C CYS A 125 4.24 -3.02 -3.25
N ALA A 126 3.39 -2.22 -2.59
CA ALA A 126 2.14 -2.70 -2.03
C ALA A 126 1.02 -2.88 -3.08
N GLU A 127 1.03 -2.08 -4.15
CA GLU A 127 0.01 -2.08 -5.22
C GLU A 127 0.66 -2.12 -6.62
N LEU A 128 1.28 -3.24 -6.98
CA LEU A 128 1.94 -3.42 -8.29
C LEU A 128 0.99 -3.22 -9.47
N GLU A 129 -0.30 -3.53 -9.30
CA GLU A 129 -1.31 -3.42 -10.35
C GLU A 129 -1.98 -2.04 -10.45
N HIS A 130 -1.58 -1.07 -9.63
CA HIS A 130 -2.21 0.25 -9.50
C HIS A 130 -2.50 0.91 -10.85
N ASP A 131 -1.49 1.02 -11.72
CA ASP A 131 -1.62 1.71 -13.02
C ASP A 131 -2.52 0.93 -13.98
N THR A 132 -2.37 -0.39 -14.01
CA THR A 132 -3.20 -1.26 -14.86
C THR A 132 -4.65 -1.24 -14.38
N ARG A 133 -4.89 -1.25 -13.07
CA ARG A 133 -6.21 -1.16 -12.45
C ARG A 133 -6.89 0.16 -12.79
N LYS A 134 -6.20 1.30 -12.65
CA LYS A 134 -6.76 2.61 -13.04
C LYS A 134 -7.03 2.72 -14.54
N ARG A 135 -6.14 2.19 -15.37
CA ARG A 135 -6.35 2.14 -16.83
C ARG A 135 -7.57 1.28 -17.21
N MET A 136 -7.75 0.13 -16.57
CA MET A 136 -8.92 -0.71 -16.78
C MET A 136 -10.20 -0.07 -16.26
N PHE A 137 -10.15 0.59 -15.10
CA PHE A 137 -11.26 1.34 -14.54
C PHE A 137 -11.77 2.41 -15.51
N VAL A 138 -10.87 3.18 -16.11
CA VAL A 138 -11.21 4.21 -17.11
C VAL A 138 -11.92 3.60 -18.33
N LYS A 139 -11.44 2.45 -18.84
CA LYS A 139 -12.12 1.72 -19.93
C LYS A 139 -13.52 1.25 -19.55
N VAL A 140 -13.66 0.67 -18.35
CA VAL A 140 -14.95 0.17 -17.83
C VAL A 140 -15.93 1.33 -17.66
N MET A 141 -15.49 2.46 -17.12
CA MET A 141 -16.34 3.65 -16.91
C MET A 141 -16.79 4.32 -18.21
N MET A 142 -16.10 4.09 -19.34
CA MET A 142 -16.60 4.53 -20.65
C MET A 142 -17.64 3.57 -21.24
N ILE A 143 -17.43 2.26 -21.11
CA ILE A 143 -18.28 1.24 -21.73
C ILE A 143 -19.58 1.02 -20.94
N LEU A 144 -19.51 1.02 -19.61
CA LEU A 144 -20.63 0.67 -18.73
C LEU A 144 -21.83 1.64 -18.85
N PRO A 145 -21.67 2.97 -18.97
CA PRO A 145 -22.79 3.88 -19.19
C PRO A 145 -23.49 3.63 -20.53
N VAL A 146 -22.72 3.39 -21.61
CA VAL A 146 -23.29 3.08 -22.93
C VAL A 146 -24.12 1.81 -22.86
N LEU A 147 -23.57 0.76 -22.27
CA LEU A 147 -24.29 -0.51 -22.08
C LEU A 147 -25.53 -0.31 -21.20
N THR A 148 -25.41 0.46 -20.13
CA THR A 148 -26.54 0.77 -19.23
C THR A 148 -27.67 1.49 -19.98
N LEU A 149 -27.36 2.48 -20.82
CA LEU A 149 -28.35 3.21 -21.62
C LEU A 149 -29.04 2.30 -22.64
N VAL A 150 -28.27 1.45 -23.34
CA VAL A 150 -28.82 0.48 -24.31
C VAL A 150 -29.73 -0.54 -23.60
N THR A 151 -29.28 -1.14 -22.51
CA THR A 151 -30.07 -2.10 -21.73
C THR A 151 -31.33 -1.43 -21.16
N TRP A 152 -31.21 -0.20 -20.66
CA TRP A 152 -32.35 0.56 -20.16
C TRP A 152 -33.38 0.84 -21.26
N TYR A 153 -32.93 1.23 -22.45
CA TYR A 153 -33.80 1.43 -23.61
C TYR A 153 -34.52 0.15 -24.01
N ILE A 154 -33.80 -0.97 -24.16
CA ILE A 154 -34.39 -2.28 -24.49
C ILE A 154 -35.43 -2.68 -23.42
N LYS A 155 -35.12 -2.47 -22.14
CA LYS A 155 -36.05 -2.72 -21.05
C LYS A 155 -37.32 -1.88 -21.19
N ARG A 156 -37.23 -0.58 -21.51
CA ARG A 156 -38.39 0.29 -21.73
C ARG A 156 -39.24 -0.17 -22.91
N VAL A 157 -38.61 -0.57 -24.02
CA VAL A 157 -39.31 -1.08 -25.21
C VAL A 157 -40.06 -2.37 -24.88
N LYS A 158 -39.39 -3.37 -24.28
CA LYS A 158 -40.01 -4.66 -23.95
C LYS A 158 -41.12 -4.56 -22.93
N TRP A 159 -40.98 -3.69 -21.94
CA TRP A 159 -42.02 -3.46 -20.92
C TRP A 159 -43.11 -2.50 -21.36
N SER A 160 -43.01 -1.88 -22.54
CA SER A 160 -43.97 -0.88 -23.01
C SER A 160 -45.39 -1.44 -23.04
N SER A 161 -45.59 -2.65 -23.59
CA SER A 161 -46.92 -3.29 -23.70
C SER A 161 -47.58 -3.52 -22.34
N LEU A 162 -46.82 -3.99 -21.33
CA LEU A 162 -47.32 -4.17 -19.98
C LEU A 162 -47.59 -2.86 -19.25
N LYS A 163 -46.81 -1.81 -19.55
CA LYS A 163 -46.93 -0.50 -18.90
C LYS A 163 -48.03 0.37 -19.52
N THR A 164 -48.39 0.17 -20.79
CA THR A 164 -49.45 0.91 -21.47
C THR A 164 -50.79 0.15 -21.54
N ARG A 165 -50.86 -1.10 -21.06
CA ARG A 165 -52.10 -1.89 -21.07
C ARG A 165 -53.20 -1.20 -20.27
N LYS A 166 -54.39 -1.12 -20.85
CA LYS A 166 -55.63 -0.71 -20.17
C LYS A 166 -56.42 -1.97 -19.82
N ILE A 167 -56.80 -2.11 -18.56
CA ILE A 167 -57.56 -3.28 -18.08
C ILE A 167 -58.95 -2.80 -17.67
N VAL A 168 -59.98 -3.48 -18.17
CA VAL A 168 -61.37 -3.27 -17.77
C VAL A 168 -61.83 -4.50 -17.01
N TYR A 169 -62.36 -4.29 -15.80
CA TYR A 169 -62.92 -5.35 -14.98
C TYR A 169 -64.45 -5.23 -14.98
N ASN A 170 -65.12 -6.20 -15.61
CA ASN A 170 -66.58 -6.29 -15.65
C ASN A 170 -67.03 -7.53 -14.87
N PRO A 171 -67.32 -7.41 -13.56
CA PRO A 171 -67.84 -8.52 -12.77
C PRO A 171 -69.26 -8.87 -13.22
N LYS A 172 -69.55 -10.16 -13.37
CA LYS A 172 -70.93 -10.62 -13.58
C LYS A 172 -71.70 -10.48 -12.26
N LYS A 173 -72.88 -9.86 -12.31
CA LYS A 173 -73.87 -9.97 -11.24
C LYS A 173 -74.58 -11.31 -11.40
N TYR A 174 -74.60 -12.07 -10.32
CA TYR A 174 -75.41 -13.28 -10.21
C TYR A 174 -76.66 -12.87 -9.43
N ASP A 175 -77.83 -13.06 -10.04
CA ASP A 175 -79.14 -12.86 -9.42
C ASP A 175 -79.51 -14.08 -8.55
#